data_AF-F9HEA4-F1
#
_entry.id   AF-F9HEA4-F1
#
_cell.length_a   1.000
_cell.length_b   1.000
_cell.length_c   1.000
_cell.angle_alpha   90.00
_cell.angle_beta   90.00
_cell.angle_gamma   90.00
#
_symmetry.space_group_name_H-M   'P 1'
#
loop_
_entity.id
_entity.type
_entity.pdbx_description
1 polymer ?
#
loop_
_entity_poly.entity_id
_entity_poly.type
_entity_poly.pdbx_seq_one_letter_code
_entity_poly.pdbx_strand_id
1 'polypeptide(L)' 'MPTINQLVRKPRKSKVEKSKSPALNVGYNSHKKVQTNVSSPQKRGVATRVGTMTPK' A
#
# COMPACT_ATOMS: atom_id res chain seq x y z
N MET A 1 -5.68 22.24 24.99
CA MET A 1 -6.75 22.35 23.97
C MET A 1 -6.38 23.48 23.02
N PRO A 2 -6.29 23.23 21.69
CA PRO A 2 -5.86 24.26 20.77
C PRO A 2 -6.96 25.29 20.50
N THR A 3 -6.59 26.56 20.34
CA THR A 3 -7.52 27.63 19.93
C THR A 3 -7.82 27.54 18.44
N ILE A 4 -8.91 28.18 17.99
CA ILE A 4 -9.29 28.20 16.56
C ILE A 4 -8.14 28.76 15.71
N ASN A 5 -7.50 29.84 16.13
CA ASN A 5 -6.35 30.42 15.43
C ASN A 5 -5.13 29.47 15.34
N GLN A 6 -4.95 28.59 16.32
CA GLN A 6 -3.89 27.56 16.27
C GLN A 6 -4.23 26.46 15.26
N LEU A 7 -5.50 26.06 15.16
CA LEU A 7 -5.96 25.09 14.16
C LEU A 7 -5.94 25.64 12.74
N VAL A 8 -6.23 26.93 12.57
CA VAL A 8 -6.11 27.64 11.28
C VAL A 8 -4.66 27.68 10.81
N ARG A 9 -3.70 27.97 11.71
CA ARG A 9 -2.26 27.97 11.38
C ARG A 9 -1.67 26.56 11.25
N LYS A 10 -2.20 25.59 12.00
CA LYS A 10 -1.73 24.20 12.05
C LYS A 10 -2.93 23.24 12.07
N PRO A 11 -3.41 22.78 10.91
CA PRO A 11 -4.56 21.90 10.86
C PRO A 11 -4.24 20.54 11.48
N ARG A 12 -5.26 19.88 12.03
CA ARG A 12 -5.12 18.49 12.46
C ARG A 12 -4.90 17.60 11.24
N LYS A 13 -4.00 16.63 11.35
CA LYS A 13 -3.74 15.61 10.32
C LYS A 13 -4.03 14.24 10.90
N SER A 14 -4.78 13.42 10.16
CA SER A 14 -4.90 12.00 10.46
C SER A 14 -3.58 11.29 10.20
N LYS A 15 -3.31 10.21 10.95
CA LYS A 15 -2.17 9.34 10.68
C LYS A 15 -2.46 8.50 9.44
N VAL A 16 -1.44 8.28 8.61
CA VAL A 16 -1.54 7.38 7.45
C VAL A 16 -1.13 5.98 7.89
N GLU A 17 -1.99 5.00 7.62
CA GLU A 17 -1.70 3.59 7.88
C GLU A 17 -1.32 2.86 6.60
N LYS A 18 -0.43 1.87 6.72
CA LYS A 18 -0.04 1.01 5.60
C LYS A 18 -0.81 -0.30 5.68
N SER A 19 -1.29 -0.79 4.54
CA SER A 19 -1.90 -2.12 4.46
C SER A 19 -0.87 -3.21 4.75
N LYS A 20 -1.33 -4.30 5.38
CA LYS A 20 -0.54 -5.53 5.57
C LYS A 20 -0.20 -6.23 4.24
N SER A 21 -0.95 -5.92 3.17
CA SER A 21 -0.82 -6.58 1.86
C SER A 21 -0.60 -5.55 0.73
N PRO A 22 0.53 -4.82 0.69
CA PRO A 22 0.76 -3.76 -0.28
C PRO A 22 0.90 -4.26 -1.73
N ALA A 23 1.37 -5.49 -1.94
CA ALA A 23 1.56 -6.07 -3.27
C ALA A 23 0.24 -6.20 -4.07
N LEU A 24 -0.89 -6.40 -3.39
CA LEU A 24 -2.22 -6.49 -4.02
C LEU A 24 -2.73 -5.13 -4.50
N ASN A 25 -2.12 -4.02 -4.06
CA ASN A 25 -2.53 -2.66 -4.39
C ASN A 25 -1.74 -2.01 -5.54
N VAL A 26 -0.71 -2.69 -6.08
CA VAL A 26 0.19 -2.11 -7.10
C VAL A 26 0.13 -2.89 -8.42
N GLY A 27 -0.45 -2.31 -9.47
CA GLY A 27 -0.38 -2.83 -10.84
C GLY A 27 0.86 -2.33 -11.58
N TYR A 28 1.19 -2.95 -12.71
CA TYR A 28 2.24 -2.47 -13.61
C TYR A 28 1.70 -2.30 -15.03
N ASN A 29 1.89 -1.11 -15.60
CA ASN A 29 1.57 -0.84 -17.00
C ASN A 29 2.83 -1.07 -17.84
N SER A 30 2.84 -2.15 -18.63
CA SER A 30 3.98 -2.55 -19.47
C SER A 30 4.28 -1.56 -20.60
N HIS A 31 3.26 -0.95 -21.20
CA HIS A 31 3.43 0.01 -22.30
C HIS A 31 4.12 1.28 -21.84
N LYS A 32 3.70 1.81 -20.69
CA LYS A 32 4.24 3.05 -20.11
C LYS A 32 5.42 2.81 -19.16
N LYS A 33 5.70 1.54 -18.83
CA LYS A 33 6.69 1.10 -17.85
C LYS A 33 6.53 1.76 -16.46
N VAL A 34 5.29 2.03 -16.06
CA VAL A 34 4.96 2.69 -14.77
C VAL A 34 4.18 1.79 -13.84
N GLN A 35 4.36 1.99 -12.54
CA GLN A 35 3.52 1.39 -11.52
C GLN A 35 2.18 2.15 -11.45
N THR A 36 1.11 1.42 -11.17
CA THR A 36 -0.25 1.95 -11.04
C THR A 36 -0.82 1.54 -9.70
N ASN A 37 -1.60 2.42 -9.07
CA ASN A 37 -2.27 2.10 -7.80
C ASN A 37 -3.62 1.48 -8.12
N VAL A 38 -3.67 0.15 -8.10
CA VAL A 38 -4.87 -0.65 -8.38
C VAL A 38 -5.04 -1.66 -7.25
N SER A 39 -6.08 -1.47 -6.45
CA SER A 39 -6.51 -2.44 -5.45
C SER A 39 -7.18 -3.61 -6.13
N SER A 40 -6.72 -4.82 -5.83
CA SER A 40 -7.28 -6.05 -6.39
C SER A 40 -7.43 -7.11 -5.31
N PRO A 41 -8.49 -7.93 -5.34
CA PRO A 41 -8.67 -9.01 -4.37
C PRO A 41 -7.63 -10.13 -4.54
N GLN A 42 -7.14 -10.34 -5.77
CA GLN A 42 -6.13 -11.35 -6.09
C GLN A 42 -5.31 -10.94 -7.34
N LYS A 43 -4.08 -11.46 -7.46
CA LYS A 43 -3.23 -11.29 -8.65
C LYS A 43 -2.68 -12.61 -9.13
N ARG A 44 -2.65 -12.80 -10.44
CA ARG A 44 -2.02 -13.96 -11.08
C ARG A 44 -0.51 -13.86 -10.95
N GLY A 45 0.14 -14.97 -10.61
CA GLY A 45 1.60 -15.12 -10.58
C GLY A 45 2.02 -16.48 -11.14
N VAL A 46 3.31 -16.64 -11.41
CA VAL A 46 3.92 -17.91 -11.82
C VAL A 46 4.96 -18.30 -10.76
N ALA A 47 4.95 -19.56 -10.33
CA ALA A 47 5.92 -20.06 -9.35
C ALA A 47 7.32 -20.16 -10.00
N THR A 48 8.32 -19.53 -9.39
CA THR A 48 9.72 -19.59 -9.84
C THR A 48 10.53 -20.65 -9.10
N ARG A 49 10.11 -21.03 -7.90
CA ARG A 49 10.69 -22.09 -7.06
C ARG A 49 9.60 -22.75 -6.24
N VAL A 50 9.74 -24.05 -6.00
CA VAL A 50 8.88 -24.83 -5.09
C VAL A 50 9.76 -25.42 -3.98
N GLY A 51 9.27 -25.38 -2.74
CA GLY A 51 9.99 -25.91 -1.58
C GLY A 51 9.12 -25.88 -0.32
N THR A 52 9.62 -26.50 0.76
CA THR A 52 8.94 -26.60 2.05
C THR A 52 9.62 -25.73 3.12
N MET A 53 8.86 -25.31 4.13
CA MET A 53 9.32 -24.48 5.24
C MET A 53 8.98 -25.18 6.55
N THR A 54 9.95 -25.33 7.46
CA THR A 54 9.68 -25.83 8.81
C THR A 54 9.25 -24.66 9.70
N PRO A 55 8.11 -24.74 10.42
CA PRO A 55 7.69 -23.69 11.35
C PRO A 55 8.70 -23.56 12.50
N LYS A 56 8.81 -22.35 13.05
CA LYS A 56 9.61 -22.09 14.26
C LYS A 56 8.89 -22.57 15.51
#